data_AF-A0A961T1A6-F1
#
_entry.id   AF-A0A961T1A6-F1
#
_cell.length_a   1.000
_cell.length_b   1.000
_cell.length_c   1.000
_cell.angle_alpha   90.00
_cell.angle_beta   90.00
_cell.angle_gamma   90.00
#
_symmetry.space_group_name_H-M   'P 1'
#
loop_
_entity.id
_entity.type
_entity.pdbx_description
1 polymer ?
#
loop_
_entity_poly.entity_id
_entity_poly.type
_entity_poly.pdbx_seq_one_letter_code
_entity_poly.pdbx_strand_id
1 'polypeptide(L)' 'RVECLMRLRRALDEYVVDGVNTTLPLFRDLVSNPDIQDGNYDIHWLEHYLAAKA' A
#
# COMPACT_ATOMS: atom_id res chain seq x y z
N ARG A 1 -11.21 -3.21 -11.61
CA ARG A 1 -10.56 -2.56 -10.45
C ARG A 1 -10.07 -3.57 -9.42
N VAL A 2 -10.93 -4.44 -8.88
CA VAL A 2 -10.54 -5.51 -7.93
C VAL A 2 -9.44 -6.43 -8.48
N GLU A 3 -9.57 -6.87 -9.74
CA GLU A 3 -8.56 -7.71 -10.41
C GLU A 3 -7.17 -7.05 -10.47
N CYS A 4 -7.10 -5.74 -10.72
CA CYS A 4 -5.85 -4.99 -10.74
C CYS A 4 -5.20 -4.94 -9.35
N LEU A 5 -6.00 -4.72 -8.31
CA LEU A 5 -5.52 -4.72 -6.91
C LEU A 5 -5.05 -6.12 -6.48
N MET A 6 -5.74 -7.18 -6.90
CA MET A 6 -5.31 -8.56 -6.64
C MET A 6 -3.97 -8.87 -7.32
N ARG A 7 -3.80 -8.46 -8.59
CA ARG A 7 -2.53 -8.60 -9.31
C ARG A 7 -1.40 -7.82 -8.63
N LEU A 8 -1.68 -6.58 -8.21
CA LEU A 8 -0.71 -5.74 -7.50
C LEU A 8 -0.30 -6.38 -6.16
N ARG A 9 -1.26 -6.88 -5.38
CA ARG A 9 -1.00 -7.57 -4.12
C ARG A 9 -0.05 -8.74 -4.32
N ARG A 10 -0.37 -9.63 -5.28
CA ARG A 10 0.47 -10.79 -5.59
C ARG A 10 1.88 -10.36 -6.03
N ALA A 11 1.98 -9.34 -6.89
CA ALA A 11 3.26 -8.82 -7.32
C ALA A 11 4.10 -8.29 -6.16
N LEU A 12 3.49 -7.54 -5.22
CA LEU A 12 4.18 -7.01 -4.05
C LEU A 12 4.61 -8.10 -3.07
N ASP A 13 3.83 -9.16 -2.92
CA ASP A 13 4.14 -10.29 -2.03
C ASP A 13 5.32 -11.13 -2.57
N GLU A 14 5.39 -11.33 -3.89
CA GLU A 14 6.49 -12.05 -4.55
C GLU A 14 7.74 -11.17 -4.76
N TYR A 15 7.64 -9.85 -4.58
CA TYR A 15 8.76 -8.93 -4.79
C TYR A 15 9.78 -9.00 -3.65
N VAL A 16 11.01 -9.41 -3.98
CA VAL A 16 12.13 -9.53 -3.03
C VAL A 16 13.24 -8.58 -3.44
N VAL A 17 13.64 -7.70 -2.51
CA VAL A 17 14.78 -6.79 -2.66
C VAL A 17 15.69 -6.99 -1.46
N ASP A 18 16.98 -7.15 -1.72
CA ASP A 18 18.01 -7.28 -0.69
C ASP A 18 18.99 -6.09 -0.74
N GLY A 19 19.61 -5.78 0.40
CA GLY A 19 20.69 -4.80 0.52
C GLY A 19 20.28 -3.32 0.53
N VAL A 20 18.98 -2.99 0.39
CA VAL A 20 18.48 -1.61 0.46
C VAL A 20 17.13 -1.50 1.16
N ASN A 21 16.91 -0.40 1.87
CA ASN A 21 15.60 -0.06 2.42
C ASN A 21 14.66 0.33 1.28
N THR A 22 13.45 -0.24 1.30
CA THR A 22 12.43 0.03 0.29
C THR A 22 11.12 0.42 0.95
N THR A 23 10.24 1.04 0.16
CA THR A 23 8.86 1.35 0.54
C THR A 23 7.91 0.16 0.36
N LEU A 24 8.42 -1.05 0.04
CA LEU A 24 7.60 -2.26 -0.10
C LEU A 24 6.69 -2.53 1.11
N PRO A 25 7.15 -2.39 2.37
CA PRO A 25 6.28 -2.60 3.53
C PRO A 25 5.09 -1.64 3.55
N LEU A 26 5.31 -0.37 3.18
CA LEU A 26 4.26 0.65 3.06
C LEU A 26 3.24 0.25 1.99
N PHE A 27 3.69 -0.11 0.78
CA PHE A 27 2.77 -0.43 -0.31
C PHE A 27 1.98 -1.73 -0.07
N ARG A 28 2.55 -2.73 0.60
CA ARG A 28 1.82 -3.96 1.00
C ARG A 28 0.67 -3.65 1.95
N ASP A 29 0.93 -2.76 2.90
CA ASP A 29 -0.05 -2.27 3.87
C ASP A 29 -1.15 -1.43 3.19
N LEU A 30 -0.77 -0.49 2.33
CA LEU A 30 -1.71 0.35 1.57
C LEU A 30 -2.65 -0.46 0.66
N VAL A 31 -2.13 -1.47 -0.04
CA VAL A 31 -2.95 -2.33 -0.93
C VAL A 31 -4.03 -3.10 -0.16
N SER A 32 -3.80 -3.37 1.13
CA SER A 32 -4.77 -4.05 2.00
C SER A 32 -5.70 -3.09 2.73
N ASN A 33 -5.49 -1.77 2.63
CA ASN A 33 -6.27 -0.76 3.33
C ASN A 33 -7.67 -0.57 2.69
N PRO A 34 -8.76 -0.60 3.48
CA PRO A 34 -10.12 -0.34 2.99
C PRO A 34 -10.27 0.99 2.26
N ASP A 35 -9.67 2.08 2.75
CA ASP A 35 -9.78 3.41 2.12
C ASP A 35 -9.19 3.40 0.69
N ILE A 36 -8.08 2.67 0.49
CA ILE A 36 -7.47 2.49 -0.82
C ILE A 36 -8.34 1.58 -1.71
N GLN A 37 -8.89 0.52 -1.13
CA GLN A 37 -9.79 -0.40 -1.84
C GLN A 37 -11.10 0.27 -2.23
N ASP A 38 -11.61 1.24 -1.48
CA ASP A 38 -12.86 1.95 -1.78
C ASP A 38 -12.63 3.25 -2.54
N GLY A 39 -11.38 3.74 -2.58
CA GLY A 39 -11.03 5.02 -3.21
C GLY A 39 -11.38 6.22 -2.34
N ASN A 40 -11.53 6.00 -1.03
CA ASN A 40 -11.87 7.00 -0.03
C ASN A 40 -10.61 7.70 0.51
N TYR A 41 -9.92 8.45 -0.34
CA TYR A 41 -8.74 9.21 0.04
C TYR A 41 -8.62 10.50 -0.76
N ASP A 42 -7.92 11.47 -0.18
CA ASP A 42 -7.55 12.73 -0.82
C ASP A 42 -6.02 12.86 -0.92
N ILE A 43 -5.54 14.04 -1.28
CA ILE A 43 -4.11 14.33 -1.44
C ILE A 43 -3.32 14.37 -0.13
N HIS A 44 -3.99 14.54 1.02
CA HIS A 44 -3.38 14.62 2.36
C HIS A 44 -3.58 13.33 3.19
N TRP A 45 -4.42 12.42 2.72
CA TRP A 45 -4.75 11.17 3.39
C TRP A 45 -3.51 10.39 3.85
N LEU A 46 -2.47 10.29 3.03
CA LEU A 46 -1.26 9.53 3.38
C LEU A 46 -0.52 10.16 4.58
N GLU A 47 -0.49 11.49 4.66
CA GLU A 47 0.14 12.21 5.77
C GLU A 47 -0.60 11.91 7.08
N HIS A 48 -1.94 11.99 7.06
CA HIS A 48 -2.78 11.66 8.21
C HIS A 48 -2.71 10.19 8.61
N TYR A 49 -2.71 9.29 7.62
CA TYR A 49 -2.59 7.85 7.84
C TYR A 49 -1.28 7.49 8.56
N LEU A 50 -0.16 8.07 8.10
CA LEU A 50 1.15 7.83 8.72
C LEU A 50 1.26 8.46 10.10
N ALA A 51 0.69 9.66 10.31
CA ALA A 51 0.68 10.32 11.61
C ALA A 51 -0.12 9.55 12.66
N ALA A 52 -1.21 8.87 12.27
CA ALA A 52 -2.02 8.06 13.18
C ALA A 52 -1.40 6.69 13.54
N LYS A 53 -0.42 6.23 12.75
CA LYS A 53 0.26 4.94 12.95
C LYS A 53 1.55 5.05 13.78
N ALA A 54 2.01 6.28 14.04
CA ALA A 54 3.16 6.62 14.86
C ALA A 54 2.78 6.74 16.34
#